data_AF-A9DEB0-F1
#
_entry.id   AF-A9DEB0-F1
#
_cell.length_a   1.000
_cell.length_b   1.000
_cell.length_c   1.000
_cell.angle_alpha   90.00
_cell.angle_beta   90.00
_cell.angle_gamma   90.00
#
_symmetry.space_group_name_H-M   'P 1'
#
loop_
_entity.id
_entity.type
_entity.pdbx_description
1 polymer ?
#
loop_
_entity_poly.entity_id
_entity_poly.type
_entity_poly.pdbx_seq_one_letter_code
_entity_poly.pdbx_strand_id
1 'polypeptide(L)'
;MHSVSQYLRSRDGNFGLLAGLVMVALVWVAGLAVDFSNALRVKTTAQDIVDATVLRATRDIIEEGKTLAEAELSARKYFDAELAFSSGVGLEVSTFTLTQGVDGIVKLGVSGKTSTSLLKAVGREEIPVSVDAAAHVGGGSVEIAIAFDVTNSMGFGTTWGEATSVIASALNALKANSGSMALTFIPFTDRVNVGMGRANLLNPGDQTAVKKGGWGGCVDVRATKKKNKGETEYFMPDSAPEKGDRFTKFDNGTPAAHKSGYKLACNPQSIIGPTSNVSDVTSQLGKLTKGGTGRFDLGFAWLWYALSPNWKGFWSGGAPADNGVNLADYPTASTNTRKIAVLATDGLTNAYVYEYGKTNLAGWNTGSKDHFENVVAICKSMAAQKIEVHVMHVNGNDKAEPYFRECASATGGGYYKVASKQTLVDALTGITNGGGNLRLVN
;
A
#
# COMPACT_ATOMS: atom_id res chain seq x y z
N MET A 1 -90.26 -24.33 -12.67
CA MET A 1 -89.80 -24.55 -11.28
C MET A 1 -88.96 -25.81 -11.23
N HIS A 2 -87.64 -25.70 -11.44
CA HIS A 2 -86.72 -26.79 -11.18
C HIS A 2 -86.30 -26.73 -9.71
N SER A 3 -86.59 -27.81 -9.00
CA SER A 3 -86.44 -27.94 -7.56
C SER A 3 -84.97 -27.82 -7.13
N VAL A 4 -84.70 -27.03 -6.09
CA VAL A 4 -83.41 -26.95 -5.38
C VAL A 4 -82.85 -28.33 -4.99
N SER A 5 -83.72 -29.36 -4.90
CA SER A 5 -83.32 -30.74 -4.64
C SER A 5 -82.50 -31.40 -5.77
N GLN A 6 -82.52 -30.88 -7.01
CA GLN A 6 -81.67 -31.38 -8.11
C GLN A 6 -80.22 -30.88 -7.99
N TYR A 7 -79.99 -29.67 -7.46
CA TYR A 7 -78.63 -29.18 -7.19
C TYR A 7 -77.96 -29.93 -6.04
N LEU A 8 -78.72 -30.32 -5.01
CA LEU A 8 -78.23 -31.11 -3.87
C LEU A 8 -77.97 -32.59 -4.22
N ARG A 9 -78.43 -33.09 -5.38
CA ARG A 9 -78.27 -34.49 -5.82
C ARG A 9 -77.24 -34.69 -6.93
N SER A 10 -76.59 -33.63 -7.41
CA SER A 10 -75.57 -33.79 -8.45
C SER A 10 -74.29 -34.42 -7.87
N ARG A 11 -73.87 -35.57 -8.42
CA ARG A 11 -72.64 -36.29 -8.05
C ARG A 11 -71.43 -35.89 -8.91
N ASP A 12 -71.58 -34.88 -9.75
CA ASP A 12 -70.44 -34.23 -10.45
C ASP A 12 -69.61 -33.33 -9.49
N GLY A 13 -69.98 -33.31 -8.20
CA GLY A 13 -69.42 -32.51 -7.11
C GLY A 13 -68.01 -32.88 -6.63
N ASN A 14 -67.15 -33.48 -7.47
CA ASN A 14 -65.73 -33.59 -7.14
C ASN A 14 -64.99 -32.27 -7.38
N PHE A 15 -65.48 -31.43 -8.30
CA PHE A 15 -64.85 -30.13 -8.59
C PHE A 15 -64.84 -29.19 -7.37
N GLY A 16 -65.95 -29.09 -6.63
CA GLY A 16 -66.01 -28.23 -5.43
C GLY A 16 -65.09 -28.71 -4.30
N LEU A 17 -64.98 -30.03 -4.10
CA LEU A 17 -64.08 -30.63 -3.11
C LEU A 17 -62.60 -30.47 -3.51
N LEU A 18 -62.25 -30.73 -4.76
CA LEU A 18 -60.90 -30.53 -5.29
C LEU A 18 -60.52 -29.05 -5.29
N ALA A 19 -61.43 -28.16 -5.71
CA ALA A 19 -61.20 -26.72 -5.68
C ALA A 19 -61.01 -26.22 -4.25
N GLY A 20 -61.80 -26.69 -3.29
CA GLY A 20 -61.63 -26.36 -1.87
C GLY A 20 -60.25 -26.77 -1.34
N LEU A 21 -59.81 -28.01 -1.63
CA LEU A 21 -58.49 -28.50 -1.21
C LEU A 21 -57.33 -27.73 -1.86
N VAL A 22 -57.43 -27.44 -3.16
CA VAL A 22 -56.43 -26.66 -3.89
C VAL A 22 -56.38 -25.22 -3.38
N MET A 23 -57.53 -24.60 -3.07
CA MET A 23 -57.57 -23.24 -2.52
C MET A 23 -56.87 -23.17 -1.16
N VAL A 24 -57.05 -24.16 -0.28
CA VAL A 24 -56.31 -24.23 0.98
C VAL A 24 -54.80 -24.32 0.73
N ALA A 25 -54.37 -25.19 -0.19
CA ALA A 25 -52.96 -25.32 -0.56
C ALA A 25 -52.38 -24.01 -1.14
N LEU A 26 -53.13 -23.30 -1.99
CA LEU A 26 -52.71 -22.03 -2.57
C LEU A 26 -52.59 -20.93 -1.51
N VAL A 27 -53.50 -20.87 -0.54
CA VAL A 27 -53.42 -19.92 0.58
C VAL A 27 -52.18 -20.19 1.43
N TRP A 28 -51.84 -21.46 1.68
CA TRP A 28 -50.61 -21.83 2.38
C TRP A 28 -49.35 -21.37 1.63
N VAL A 29 -49.28 -21.62 0.33
CA VAL A 29 -48.14 -21.21 -0.51
C VAL A 29 -48.03 -19.68 -0.56
N ALA A 30 -49.16 -18.97 -0.70
CA ALA A 30 -49.18 -17.52 -0.66
C ALA A 30 -48.70 -16.99 0.70
N GLY A 31 -49.10 -17.62 1.80
CA GLY A 31 -48.66 -17.22 3.14
C GLY A 31 -47.18 -17.44 3.39
N LEU A 32 -46.65 -18.59 2.95
CA LEU A 32 -45.22 -18.87 2.90
C LEU A 32 -44.46 -17.80 2.12
N ALA A 33 -44.96 -17.40 0.95
CA ALA A 33 -44.33 -16.40 0.12
C ALA A 33 -44.29 -15.02 0.81
N VAL A 34 -45.36 -14.63 1.51
CA VAL A 34 -45.42 -13.34 2.24
C VAL A 34 -44.44 -13.32 3.41
N ASP A 35 -44.42 -14.36 4.24
CA ASP A 35 -43.51 -14.43 5.39
C ASP A 35 -42.05 -14.52 4.98
N PHE A 36 -41.75 -15.29 3.93
CA PHE A 36 -40.40 -15.36 3.37
C PHE A 36 -39.97 -14.01 2.77
N SER A 37 -40.86 -13.32 2.06
CA SER A 37 -40.58 -11.98 1.53
C SER A 37 -40.32 -10.97 2.66
N ASN A 38 -41.07 -11.06 3.76
CA ASN A 38 -40.85 -10.25 4.95
C ASN A 38 -39.50 -10.56 5.60
N ALA A 39 -39.15 -11.84 5.75
CA ALA A 39 -37.86 -12.27 6.30
C ALA A 39 -36.67 -11.79 5.45
N LEU A 40 -36.79 -11.83 4.13
CA LEU A 40 -35.78 -11.27 3.23
C LEU A 40 -35.64 -9.76 3.39
N ARG A 41 -36.76 -9.02 3.49
CA ARG A 41 -36.71 -7.57 3.78
C ARG A 41 -35.98 -7.28 5.09
N VAL A 42 -36.32 -8.02 6.15
CA VAL A 42 -35.64 -7.89 7.45
C VAL A 42 -34.16 -8.19 7.32
N LYS A 43 -33.77 -9.24 6.59
CA LYS A 43 -32.36 -9.60 6.36
C LYS A 43 -31.62 -8.50 5.60
N THR A 44 -32.17 -7.95 4.53
CA THR A 44 -31.51 -6.89 3.74
C THR A 44 -31.34 -5.62 4.56
N THR A 45 -32.39 -5.18 5.27
CA THR A 45 -32.28 -3.99 6.13
C THR A 45 -31.31 -4.22 7.29
N ALA A 46 -31.32 -5.41 7.90
CA ALA A 46 -30.34 -5.74 8.93
C ALA A 46 -28.91 -5.73 8.38
N GLN A 47 -28.68 -6.20 7.16
CA GLN A 47 -27.38 -6.13 6.50
C GLN A 47 -26.93 -4.68 6.31
N ASP A 48 -27.79 -3.80 5.79
CA ASP A 48 -27.47 -2.37 5.59
C ASP A 48 -27.08 -1.69 6.93
N ILE A 49 -27.80 -2.01 8.01
CA ILE A 49 -27.51 -1.49 9.35
C ILE A 49 -26.17 -2.05 9.87
N VAL A 50 -25.91 -3.36 9.70
CA VAL A 50 -24.67 -4.00 10.14
C VAL A 50 -23.46 -3.47 9.37
N ASP A 51 -23.61 -3.20 8.07
CA ASP A 51 -22.58 -2.57 7.24
C ASP A 51 -22.22 -1.17 7.76
N ALA A 52 -23.23 -0.32 8.06
CA ALA A 52 -22.99 0.99 8.66
C ALA A 52 -22.39 0.89 10.08
N THR A 53 -22.85 -0.09 10.86
CA THR A 53 -22.40 -0.31 12.24
C THR A 53 -20.94 -0.76 12.30
N VAL A 54 -20.53 -1.71 11.43
CA VAL A 54 -19.14 -2.19 11.41
C VAL A 54 -18.19 -1.06 10.97
N LEU A 55 -18.61 -0.18 10.07
CA LEU A 55 -17.84 1.02 9.69
C LEU A 55 -17.63 1.95 10.89
N ARG A 56 -18.68 2.23 11.68
CA ARG A 56 -18.59 3.04 12.90
C ARG A 56 -17.68 2.40 13.95
N ALA A 57 -17.81 1.09 14.16
CA ALA A 57 -17.00 0.32 15.10
C ALA A 57 -15.53 0.31 14.70
N THR A 58 -15.25 0.15 13.41
CA THR A 58 -13.89 0.19 12.86
C THR A 58 -13.25 1.55 13.09
N ARG A 59 -13.99 2.64 12.90
CA ARG A 59 -13.53 4.01 13.19
C ARG A 59 -13.19 4.21 14.67
N ASP A 60 -14.05 3.73 15.56
CA ASP A 60 -13.83 3.82 17.02
C ASP A 60 -12.53 3.13 17.47
N ILE A 61 -12.25 1.94 16.93
CA ILE A 61 -11.05 1.16 17.28
C ILE A 61 -9.79 1.79 16.66
N ILE A 62 -9.85 2.18 15.39
CA ILE A 62 -8.65 2.53 14.62
C ILE A 62 -8.33 4.04 14.68
N GLU A 63 -9.31 4.94 14.59
CA GLU A 63 -9.08 6.38 14.62
C GLU A 63 -9.12 6.96 16.04
N GLU A 64 -10.10 6.54 16.85
CA GLU A 64 -10.29 7.07 18.21
C GLU A 64 -9.49 6.29 19.28
N GLY A 65 -8.87 5.16 18.90
CA GLY A 65 -8.03 4.35 19.79
C GLY A 65 -8.80 3.67 20.94
N LYS A 66 -10.11 3.47 20.79
CA LYS A 66 -10.94 2.79 21.79
C LYS A 66 -10.61 1.31 21.87
N THR A 67 -10.79 0.73 23.05
CA THR A 67 -10.70 -0.72 23.22
C THR A 67 -11.84 -1.44 22.48
N LEU A 68 -11.64 -2.73 22.15
CA LEU A 68 -12.67 -3.53 21.49
C LEU A 68 -14.01 -3.51 22.26
N ALA A 69 -13.96 -3.55 23.59
CA ALA A 69 -15.15 -3.52 24.44
C ALA A 69 -15.90 -2.17 24.39
N GLU A 70 -15.17 -1.06 24.35
CA GLU A 70 -15.77 0.28 24.21
C GLU A 70 -16.37 0.50 22.82
N ALA A 71 -15.67 0.02 21.79
CA ALA A 71 -16.15 0.07 20.41
C ALA A 71 -17.38 -0.82 20.20
N GLU A 72 -17.43 -2.00 20.82
CA GLU A 72 -18.61 -2.88 20.80
C GLU A 72 -19.82 -2.22 21.46
N LEU A 73 -19.64 -1.55 22.61
CA LEU A 73 -20.71 -0.81 23.27
C LEU A 73 -21.24 0.35 22.40
N SER A 74 -20.34 1.08 21.75
CA SER A 74 -20.68 2.19 20.83
C SER A 74 -21.42 1.67 19.58
N ALA A 75 -20.89 0.61 18.97
CA ALA A 75 -21.48 -0.07 17.83
C ALA A 75 -22.88 -0.61 18.15
N ARG A 76 -23.06 -1.23 19.32
CA ARG A 76 -24.36 -1.73 19.78
C ARG A 76 -25.38 -0.61 19.92
N LYS A 77 -25.00 0.52 20.52
CA LYS A 77 -25.88 1.69 20.63
C LYS A 77 -26.30 2.25 19.26
N TYR A 78 -25.36 2.31 18.32
CA TYR A 78 -25.65 2.75 16.95
C TYR A 78 -26.60 1.78 16.24
N PHE A 79 -26.32 0.48 16.32
CA PHE A 79 -27.17 -0.57 15.75
C PHE A 79 -28.60 -0.52 16.31
N ASP A 80 -28.76 -0.45 17.64
CA ASP A 80 -30.08 -0.43 18.29
C ASP A 80 -30.86 0.84 17.91
N ALA A 81 -30.19 1.99 17.77
CA ALA A 81 -30.81 3.24 17.33
C ALA A 81 -31.30 3.17 15.88
N GLU A 82 -30.49 2.61 14.97
CA GLU A 82 -30.84 2.48 13.55
C GLU A 82 -31.95 1.43 13.35
N LEU A 83 -31.93 0.35 14.12
CA LEU A 83 -32.99 -0.65 14.12
C LEU A 83 -34.33 -0.06 14.62
N ALA A 84 -34.28 0.78 15.67
CA ALA A 84 -35.47 1.48 16.18
C ALA A 84 -36.02 2.52 15.19
N PHE A 85 -35.14 3.17 14.41
CA PHE A 85 -35.53 4.11 13.36
C PHE A 85 -36.10 3.40 12.12
N SER A 86 -35.62 2.18 11.85
CA SER A 86 -36.08 1.32 10.76
C SER A 86 -37.46 0.75 11.05
N SER A 87 -38.48 1.60 10.94
CA SER A 87 -39.88 1.26 11.16
C SER A 87 -40.29 -0.01 10.41
N GLY A 88 -40.74 -1.02 11.15
CA GLY A 88 -41.23 -2.29 10.60
C GLY A 88 -40.19 -3.39 10.37
N VAL A 89 -38.97 -3.27 10.92
CA VAL A 89 -38.00 -4.38 11.02
C VAL A 89 -38.23 -5.13 12.33
N GLY A 90 -39.03 -6.20 12.30
CA GLY A 90 -39.28 -7.06 13.46
C GLY A 90 -38.14 -8.05 13.71
N LEU A 91 -36.92 -7.56 13.98
CA LEU A 91 -35.76 -8.38 14.30
C LEU A 91 -35.48 -8.36 15.81
N GLU A 92 -35.57 -9.53 16.44
CA GLU A 92 -35.15 -9.73 17.82
C GLU A 92 -33.71 -10.24 17.86
N VAL A 93 -32.78 -9.40 18.31
CA VAL A 93 -31.35 -9.73 18.33
C VAL A 93 -31.03 -10.71 19.46
N SER A 94 -30.41 -11.82 19.10
CA SER A 94 -29.94 -12.87 20.03
C SER A 94 -28.45 -12.80 20.30
N THR A 95 -27.64 -12.47 19.28
CA THR A 95 -26.18 -12.33 19.40
C THR A 95 -25.72 -11.10 18.65
N PHE A 96 -24.78 -10.38 19.25
CA PHE A 96 -24.04 -9.28 18.65
C PHE A 96 -22.59 -9.48 19.05
N THR A 97 -21.72 -9.76 18.08
CA THR A 97 -20.32 -10.08 18.36
C THR A 97 -19.41 -9.25 17.47
N LEU A 98 -18.63 -8.38 18.10
CA LEU A 98 -17.58 -7.62 17.44
C LEU A 98 -16.22 -8.29 17.68
N THR A 99 -15.48 -8.57 16.62
CA THR A 99 -14.12 -9.15 16.71
C THR A 99 -13.15 -8.35 15.86
N GLN A 100 -11.89 -8.32 16.28
CA GLN A 100 -10.79 -7.71 15.53
C GLN A 100 -9.77 -8.77 15.15
N GLY A 101 -9.52 -8.92 13.84
CA GLY A 101 -8.47 -9.78 13.31
C GLY A 101 -7.07 -9.18 13.47
N VAL A 102 -6.05 -10.03 13.33
CA VAL A 102 -4.62 -9.65 13.43
C VAL A 102 -4.18 -8.74 12.26
N ASP A 103 -4.96 -8.74 11.19
CA ASP A 103 -4.87 -7.91 9.98
C ASP A 103 -5.53 -6.52 10.15
N GLY A 104 -6.11 -6.23 11.31
CA GLY A 104 -6.84 -4.98 11.57
C GLY A 104 -8.23 -4.94 10.93
N ILE A 105 -8.73 -6.06 10.40
CA ILE A 105 -10.11 -6.18 9.93
C ILE A 105 -11.02 -6.32 11.15
N VAL A 106 -12.05 -5.49 11.23
CA VAL A 106 -13.09 -5.56 12.27
C VAL A 106 -14.29 -6.26 11.67
N LYS A 107 -14.76 -7.32 12.32
CA LYS A 107 -15.89 -8.13 11.90
C LYS A 107 -17.03 -7.99 12.91
N LEU A 108 -18.23 -7.79 12.40
CA LEU A 108 -19.45 -7.73 13.18
C LEU A 108 -20.41 -8.82 12.69
N GLY A 109 -20.78 -9.73 13.59
CA GLY A 109 -21.82 -10.72 13.38
C GLY A 109 -23.05 -10.40 14.21
N VAL A 110 -24.22 -10.40 13.58
CA VAL A 110 -25.52 -10.21 14.26
C VAL A 110 -26.44 -11.35 13.87
N SER A 111 -26.99 -12.04 14.88
CA SER A 111 -28.03 -13.05 14.67
C SER A 111 -29.25 -12.77 15.52
N GLY A 112 -30.42 -13.02 14.95
CA GLY A 112 -31.70 -12.79 15.59
C GLY A 112 -32.82 -13.59 14.94
N LYS A 113 -34.04 -13.24 15.29
CA LYS A 113 -35.25 -13.89 14.79
C LYS A 113 -36.27 -12.87 14.34
N THR A 114 -37.08 -13.24 13.36
CA THR A 114 -38.24 -12.44 12.94
C THR A 114 -39.51 -13.25 13.04
N SER A 115 -40.58 -12.61 13.54
CA SER A 115 -41.89 -13.23 13.67
C SER A 115 -42.55 -13.44 12.31
N THR A 116 -43.22 -14.58 12.16
CA THR A 116 -44.06 -14.87 10.99
C THR A 116 -45.52 -14.56 11.28
N SER A 117 -46.27 -14.22 10.23
CA SER A 117 -47.71 -13.95 10.32
C SER A 117 -48.55 -15.16 9.95
N LEU A 118 -48.25 -15.81 8.82
CA LEU A 118 -49.09 -16.87 8.23
C LEU A 118 -48.51 -18.26 8.52
N LEU A 119 -47.20 -18.39 8.59
CA LEU A 119 -46.47 -19.60 8.99
C LEU A 119 -46.70 -20.00 10.46
N LYS A 120 -47.10 -19.04 11.31
CA LYS A 120 -47.54 -19.33 12.68
C LYS A 120 -48.67 -20.36 12.71
N ALA A 121 -49.56 -20.36 11.72
CA ALA A 121 -50.67 -21.31 11.64
C ALA A 121 -50.22 -22.77 11.34
N VAL A 122 -49.00 -22.98 10.83
CA VAL A 122 -48.36 -24.32 10.66
C VAL A 122 -47.28 -24.59 11.72
N GLY A 123 -47.28 -23.85 12.83
CA GLY A 123 -46.36 -24.08 13.95
C GLY A 123 -44.92 -23.61 13.69
N ARG A 124 -44.72 -22.71 12.71
CA ARG A 124 -43.44 -22.05 12.45
C ARG A 124 -43.58 -20.58 12.82
N GLU A 125 -43.37 -20.24 14.08
CA GLU A 125 -43.63 -18.88 14.57
C GLU A 125 -42.51 -17.89 14.21
N GLU A 126 -41.29 -18.38 14.00
CA GLU A 126 -40.09 -17.55 13.84
C GLU A 126 -39.21 -18.04 12.67
N ILE A 127 -38.52 -17.10 12.03
CA ILE A 127 -37.46 -17.37 11.03
C ILE A 127 -36.14 -16.79 11.56
N PRO A 128 -35.05 -17.59 11.64
CA PRO A 128 -33.74 -17.06 12.04
C PRO A 128 -33.15 -16.17 10.94
N VAL A 129 -32.55 -15.06 11.34
CA VAL A 129 -31.85 -14.11 10.47
C VAL A 129 -30.45 -13.89 11.02
N SER A 130 -29.45 -14.13 10.18
CA SER A 130 -28.04 -13.86 10.48
C SER A 130 -27.44 -13.01 9.37
N VAL A 131 -26.69 -12.00 9.78
CA VAL A 131 -25.96 -11.07 8.92
C VAL A 131 -24.57 -10.84 9.49
N ASP A 132 -23.61 -10.72 8.60
CA ASP A 132 -22.21 -10.53 8.93
C ASP A 132 -21.67 -9.41 8.05
N ALA A 133 -20.83 -8.55 8.61
CA ALA A 133 -20.06 -7.58 7.85
C ALA A 133 -18.64 -7.47 8.38
N ALA A 134 -17.73 -7.12 7.49
CA ALA A 134 -16.35 -6.82 7.83
C ALA A 134 -15.96 -5.47 7.24
N ALA A 135 -15.31 -4.65 8.04
CA ALA A 135 -14.73 -3.39 7.60
C ALA A 135 -13.28 -3.27 8.05
N HIS A 136 -12.53 -2.52 7.26
CA HIS A 136 -11.16 -2.16 7.55
C HIS A 136 -10.98 -0.68 7.21
N VAL A 137 -10.18 0.04 8.02
CA VAL A 137 -9.82 1.42 7.67
C VAL A 137 -8.77 1.38 6.56
N GLY A 138 -9.21 1.68 5.34
CA GLY A 138 -8.32 2.19 4.32
C GLY A 138 -7.89 3.61 4.70
N GLY A 139 -6.78 3.74 5.42
CA GLY A 139 -6.26 5.04 5.87
C GLY A 139 -5.18 4.98 6.94
N GLY A 140 -4.46 3.86 7.09
CA GLY A 140 -3.26 3.83 7.92
C GLY A 140 -2.28 4.90 7.46
N SER A 141 -1.54 5.51 8.40
CA SER A 141 -0.42 6.38 8.04
C SER A 141 0.46 5.66 7.02
N VAL A 142 0.72 6.30 5.87
CA VAL A 142 1.60 5.73 4.84
C VAL A 142 2.95 6.44 4.89
N GLU A 143 4.02 5.65 4.98
CA GLU A 143 5.38 6.12 4.78
C GLU A 143 5.84 5.65 3.41
N ILE A 144 6.05 6.61 2.49
CA ILE A 144 6.38 6.32 1.11
C ILE A 144 7.77 6.86 0.81
N ALA A 145 8.69 5.98 0.43
CA ALA A 145 9.97 6.37 -0.13
C ALA A 145 9.97 6.08 -1.63
N ILE A 146 10.38 7.04 -2.45
CA ILE A 146 10.47 6.92 -3.90
C ILE A 146 11.90 7.17 -4.33
N ALA A 147 12.57 6.13 -4.83
CA ALA A 147 13.84 6.26 -5.51
C ALA A 147 13.58 6.48 -6.99
N PHE A 148 13.98 7.66 -7.47
CA PHE A 148 13.78 8.07 -8.85
C PHE A 148 15.10 8.07 -9.59
N ASP A 149 15.17 7.23 -10.62
CA ASP A 149 16.31 7.13 -11.51
C ASP A 149 16.44 8.41 -12.34
N VAL A 150 17.57 9.11 -12.18
CA VAL A 150 17.91 10.32 -12.91
C VAL A 150 19.15 10.08 -13.79
N THR A 151 19.30 8.87 -14.33
CA THR A 151 20.41 8.51 -15.22
C THR A 151 20.25 9.06 -16.63
N ASN A 152 21.31 8.99 -17.43
CA ASN A 152 21.30 9.52 -18.80
C ASN A 152 20.28 8.84 -19.73
N SER A 153 20.01 7.55 -19.52
CA SER A 153 19.03 6.79 -20.31
C SER A 153 17.58 7.14 -19.99
N MET A 154 17.33 7.67 -18.79
CA MET A 154 15.99 8.09 -18.39
C MET A 154 15.48 9.24 -19.26
N GLY A 155 14.27 9.05 -19.78
CA GLY A 155 13.59 9.99 -20.68
C GLY A 155 12.14 9.61 -21.00
N PHE A 156 11.70 8.38 -20.70
CA PHE A 156 10.33 7.90 -21.01
C PHE A 156 9.95 8.00 -22.50
N GLY A 157 10.94 8.05 -23.41
CA GLY A 157 10.68 8.38 -24.82
C GLY A 157 10.19 9.82 -25.05
N THR A 158 10.39 10.71 -24.06
CA THR A 158 9.97 12.12 -24.04
C THR A 158 11.11 13.03 -23.60
N THR A 159 10.85 14.34 -23.48
CA THR A 159 11.81 15.27 -22.89
C THR A 159 11.94 15.06 -21.38
N TRP A 160 13.10 15.39 -20.80
CA TRP A 160 13.33 15.28 -19.36
C TRP A 160 12.35 16.14 -18.53
N GLY A 161 11.97 17.32 -19.04
CA GLY A 161 10.97 18.18 -18.39
C GLY A 161 9.57 17.57 -18.37
N GLU A 162 9.20 16.80 -19.41
CA GLU A 162 7.93 16.07 -19.41
C GLU A 162 7.95 14.91 -18.42
N ALA A 163 9.05 14.18 -18.33
CA ALA A 163 9.23 13.08 -17.38
C ALA A 163 9.01 13.55 -15.92
N THR A 164 9.63 14.67 -15.55
CA THR A 164 9.50 15.25 -14.20
C THR A 164 8.11 15.82 -13.94
N SER A 165 7.43 16.36 -14.96
CA SER A 165 6.03 16.79 -14.86
C SER A 165 5.07 15.63 -14.57
N VAL A 166 5.29 14.45 -15.18
CA VAL A 166 4.42 13.28 -14.94
C VAL A 166 4.58 12.77 -13.51
N ILE A 167 5.82 12.75 -13.00
CA ILE A 167 6.09 12.43 -11.59
C ILE A 167 5.36 13.45 -10.70
N ALA A 168 5.41 14.74 -11.01
CA ALA A 168 4.68 15.75 -10.24
C ALA A 168 3.17 15.50 -10.22
N SER A 169 2.57 15.20 -11.38
CA SER A 169 1.14 14.86 -11.47
C SER A 169 0.80 13.61 -10.66
N ALA A 170 1.65 12.58 -10.72
CA ALA A 170 1.43 11.35 -9.99
C ALA A 170 1.57 11.53 -8.46
N LEU A 171 2.53 12.34 -8.00
CA LEU A 171 2.66 12.70 -6.58
C LEU A 171 1.45 13.52 -6.07
N ASN A 172 0.91 14.41 -6.90
CA ASN A 172 -0.30 15.17 -6.56
C ASN A 172 -1.52 14.26 -6.49
N ALA A 173 -1.67 13.32 -7.43
CA ALA A 173 -2.72 12.31 -7.38
C ALA A 173 -2.58 11.43 -6.13
N LEU A 174 -1.36 11.08 -5.76
CA LEU A 174 -1.05 10.33 -4.55
C LEU A 174 -1.54 11.07 -3.30
N LYS A 175 -1.22 12.37 -3.15
CA LYS A 175 -1.70 13.21 -2.03
C LYS A 175 -3.23 13.24 -1.92
N ALA A 176 -3.91 13.32 -3.06
CA ALA A 176 -5.38 13.38 -3.09
C ALA A 176 -6.05 12.09 -2.59
N ASN A 177 -5.33 10.97 -2.58
CA ASN A 177 -5.85 9.65 -2.25
C ASN A 177 -5.24 9.04 -0.96
N SER A 178 -4.37 9.77 -0.27
CA SER A 178 -3.74 9.35 0.98
C SER A 178 -4.29 10.13 2.17
N GLY A 179 -4.49 9.46 3.32
CA GLY A 179 -4.80 10.12 4.59
C GLY A 179 -3.56 10.84 5.17
N SER A 180 -3.01 10.33 6.26
CA SER A 180 -1.71 10.81 6.78
C SER A 180 -0.56 10.21 5.97
N MET A 181 0.34 11.04 5.44
CA MET A 181 1.47 10.59 4.62
C MET A 181 2.78 11.26 5.05
N ALA A 182 3.85 10.47 5.06
CA ALA A 182 5.22 10.96 4.97
C ALA A 182 5.85 10.48 3.65
N LEU A 183 6.28 11.42 2.82
CA LEU A 183 6.92 11.17 1.53
C LEU A 183 8.41 11.51 1.60
N THR A 184 9.24 10.60 1.12
CA THR A 184 10.68 10.80 0.91
C THR A 184 11.01 10.52 -0.55
N PHE A 185 11.59 11.48 -1.24
CA PHE A 185 11.99 11.38 -2.64
C PHE A 185 13.52 11.38 -2.76
N ILE A 186 14.05 10.35 -3.41
CA ILE A 186 15.47 10.03 -3.47
C ILE A 186 15.89 10.03 -4.95
N PRO A 187 16.41 11.16 -5.47
CA PRO A 187 17.01 11.15 -6.79
C PRO A 187 18.34 10.38 -6.74
N PHE A 188 18.52 9.40 -7.62
CA PHE A 188 19.75 8.62 -7.68
C PHE A 188 20.31 8.46 -9.09
N THR A 189 21.63 8.41 -9.16
CA THR A 189 22.41 8.10 -10.37
C THR A 189 23.33 6.92 -10.06
N ASP A 190 24.64 7.07 -10.24
CA ASP A 190 25.61 6.13 -9.69
C ASP A 190 25.74 6.31 -8.17
N ARG A 191 25.44 7.52 -7.67
CA ARG A 191 25.43 7.89 -6.24
C ARG A 191 24.16 8.68 -5.86
N VAL A 192 24.00 8.86 -4.55
CA VAL A 192 22.92 9.62 -3.91
C VAL A 192 23.49 10.79 -3.13
N ASN A 193 22.78 11.90 -3.17
CA ASN A 193 23.11 13.10 -2.42
C ASN A 193 22.24 13.18 -1.16
N VAL A 194 22.88 13.19 0.01
CA VAL A 194 22.23 13.26 1.32
C VAL A 194 22.12 14.70 1.84
N GLY A 195 22.71 15.66 1.15
CA GLY A 195 22.82 17.06 1.55
C GLY A 195 24.04 17.34 2.43
N MET A 196 24.58 18.54 2.28
CA MET A 196 25.78 19.04 2.98
C MET A 196 25.57 19.11 4.50
N GLY A 197 24.34 19.33 4.95
CA GLY A 197 23.95 19.31 6.36
C GLY A 197 24.12 17.95 7.06
N ARG A 198 24.37 16.86 6.32
CA ARG A 198 24.44 15.49 6.85
C ARG A 198 25.84 14.90 6.89
N ALA A 199 26.84 15.74 7.14
CA ALA A 199 28.22 15.29 7.29
C ALA A 199 28.38 14.26 8.44
N ASN A 200 27.48 14.25 9.43
CA ASN A 200 27.46 13.26 10.51
C ASN A 200 27.35 11.80 10.01
N LEU A 201 26.80 11.58 8.81
CA LEU A 201 26.72 10.26 8.16
C LEU A 201 28.07 9.77 7.62
N LEU A 202 29.07 10.65 7.52
CA LEU A 202 30.38 10.34 6.95
C LEU A 202 31.36 9.77 7.98
N ASN A 203 32.39 9.09 7.51
CA ASN A 203 33.55 8.70 8.32
C ASN A 203 34.22 9.92 8.97
N PRO A 204 34.76 9.84 10.21
CA PRO A 204 35.33 10.99 10.92
C PRO A 204 36.43 11.76 10.14
N GLY A 205 37.23 11.04 9.33
CA GLY A 205 38.22 11.65 8.44
C GLY A 205 37.56 12.54 7.38
N ASP A 206 36.51 12.05 6.74
CA ASP A 206 35.74 12.80 5.75
C ASP A 206 34.98 13.96 6.37
N GLN A 207 34.43 13.81 7.58
CA GLN A 207 33.79 14.92 8.31
C GLN A 207 34.75 16.10 8.49
N THR A 208 36.01 15.81 8.77
CA THR A 208 37.05 16.83 8.92
C THR A 208 37.42 17.46 7.58
N ALA A 209 37.42 16.69 6.49
CA ALA A 209 37.66 17.19 5.14
C ALA A 209 36.51 18.10 4.66
N VAL A 210 35.25 17.71 4.90
CA VAL A 210 34.06 18.48 4.55
C VAL A 210 34.02 19.84 5.25
N LYS A 211 34.43 19.91 6.52
CA LYS A 211 34.51 21.18 7.28
C LYS A 211 35.48 22.19 6.67
N LYS A 212 36.43 21.74 5.82
CA LYS A 212 37.36 22.62 5.09
C LYS A 212 36.80 23.10 3.74
N GLY A 213 35.56 22.76 3.42
CA GLY A 213 34.87 23.07 2.17
C GLY A 213 34.97 21.95 1.13
N GLY A 214 34.03 21.91 0.18
CA GLY A 214 34.14 21.11 -1.05
C GLY A 214 33.28 19.84 -1.15
N TRP A 215 32.48 19.49 -0.14
CA TRP A 215 31.56 18.36 -0.25
C TRP A 215 30.15 18.82 -0.63
N GLY A 216 29.66 18.36 -1.78
CA GLY A 216 28.32 18.68 -2.29
C GLY A 216 27.19 17.79 -1.76
N GLY A 217 27.42 17.03 -0.68
CA GLY A 217 26.42 16.15 -0.07
C GLY A 217 26.38 14.71 -0.61
N CYS A 218 27.22 14.35 -1.59
CA CYS A 218 27.22 13.02 -2.20
C CYS A 218 27.97 11.98 -1.39
N VAL A 219 27.42 10.78 -1.27
CA VAL A 219 28.05 9.67 -0.52
C VAL A 219 28.30 8.48 -1.42
N ASP A 220 29.39 7.77 -1.11
CA ASP A 220 29.75 6.52 -1.79
C ASP A 220 28.84 5.35 -1.33
N VAL A 221 28.87 4.23 -2.03
CA VAL A 221 28.13 3.02 -1.66
C VAL A 221 28.67 2.48 -0.34
N ARG A 222 27.80 2.34 0.66
CA ARG A 222 28.12 1.65 1.91
C ARG A 222 27.83 0.16 1.80
N ALA A 223 28.76 -0.56 1.17
CA ALA A 223 28.69 -2.02 1.05
C ALA A 223 29.69 -2.68 2.01
N THR A 224 29.18 -3.60 2.83
CA THR A 224 30.02 -4.53 3.59
C THR A 224 30.45 -5.68 2.69
N LYS A 225 31.73 -6.07 2.78
CA LYS A 225 32.26 -7.26 2.12
C LYS A 225 32.01 -8.46 3.03
N LYS A 226 31.03 -9.29 2.72
CA LYS A 226 30.88 -10.60 3.36
C LYS A 226 31.58 -11.65 2.51
N LYS A 227 32.46 -12.46 3.12
CA LYS A 227 32.98 -13.65 2.46
C LYS A 227 32.04 -14.81 2.75
N ASN A 228 31.26 -15.23 1.76
CA ASN A 228 30.42 -16.41 1.85
C ASN A 228 30.96 -17.48 0.90
N LYS A 229 31.45 -18.61 1.44
CA LYS A 229 31.96 -19.77 0.67
C LYS A 229 32.98 -19.43 -0.44
N GLY A 230 33.83 -18.43 -0.23
CA GLY A 230 34.87 -18.03 -1.18
C GLY A 230 34.48 -16.89 -2.14
N GLU A 231 33.21 -16.45 -2.13
CA GLU A 231 32.73 -15.30 -2.88
C GLU A 231 32.66 -14.05 -1.99
N THR A 232 33.06 -12.89 -2.53
CA THR A 232 32.88 -11.61 -1.85
C THR A 232 31.51 -11.07 -2.24
N GLU A 233 30.57 -11.13 -1.30
CA GLU A 233 29.24 -10.55 -1.41
C GLU A 233 29.29 -9.09 -0.97
N TYR A 234 28.79 -8.20 -1.83
CA TYR A 234 28.65 -6.77 -1.53
C TYR A 234 27.26 -6.54 -0.98
N PHE A 235 27.12 -6.58 0.34
CA PHE A 235 25.84 -6.43 1.02
C PHE A 235 25.72 -5.03 1.61
N MET A 236 24.62 -4.34 1.34
CA MET A 236 24.31 -3.04 1.94
C MET A 236 23.46 -3.25 3.19
N PRO A 237 24.01 -3.07 4.41
CA PRO A 237 23.28 -3.32 5.63
C PRO A 237 22.35 -2.15 5.96
N ASP A 238 21.26 -2.44 6.63
CA ASP A 238 20.33 -1.44 7.20
C ASP A 238 20.84 -0.83 8.50
N SER A 239 21.85 -1.41 9.16
CA SER A 239 22.43 -0.83 10.39
C SER A 239 22.69 0.66 10.25
N ALA A 240 22.18 1.48 11.16
CA ALA A 240 22.45 2.91 11.12
C ALA A 240 23.97 3.19 11.09
N PRO A 241 24.43 4.28 10.45
CA PRO A 241 25.86 4.58 10.32
C PRO A 241 26.51 4.92 11.67
N GLU A 242 26.87 3.88 12.41
CA GLU A 242 27.55 3.94 13.70
C GLU A 242 29.04 3.57 13.58
N LYS A 243 29.80 3.78 14.67
CA LYS A 243 31.27 3.68 14.76
C LYS A 243 31.88 2.59 13.86
N GLY A 244 32.55 3.00 12.79
CA GLY A 244 33.33 2.14 11.88
C GLY A 244 32.63 1.73 10.58
N ASP A 245 31.32 1.97 10.44
CA ASP A 245 30.52 1.64 9.24
C ASP A 245 29.71 2.86 8.76
N ARG A 246 30.40 4.00 8.62
CA ARG A 246 29.84 5.25 8.08
C ARG A 246 30.15 5.39 6.59
N PHE A 247 29.40 6.26 5.91
CA PHE A 247 29.62 6.52 4.50
C PHE A 247 30.97 7.20 4.25
N THR A 248 31.50 6.99 3.04
CA THR A 248 32.63 7.77 2.54
C THR A 248 32.10 8.93 1.72
N LYS A 249 32.76 10.09 1.77
CA LYS A 249 32.39 11.20 0.90
C LYS A 249 32.59 10.81 -0.57
N PHE A 250 31.72 11.27 -1.45
CA PHE A 250 31.88 11.09 -2.88
C PHE A 250 31.98 12.45 -3.58
N ASP A 251 33.00 12.61 -4.42
CA ASP A 251 33.16 13.77 -5.29
C ASP A 251 32.65 13.42 -6.69
N ASN A 252 31.79 14.28 -7.24
CA ASN A 252 31.22 14.05 -8.57
C ASN A 252 32.31 13.99 -9.63
N GLY A 253 32.24 12.99 -10.52
CA GLY A 253 33.25 12.78 -11.55
C GLY A 253 34.43 11.89 -11.13
N THR A 254 34.41 11.33 -9.91
CA THR A 254 35.38 10.31 -9.47
C THR A 254 35.42 9.15 -10.47
N PRO A 255 36.61 8.75 -10.98
CA PRO A 255 36.74 7.61 -11.89
C PRO A 255 36.28 6.30 -11.25
N ALA A 256 35.57 5.47 -12.02
CA ALA A 256 35.24 4.12 -11.57
C ALA A 256 36.51 3.24 -11.50
N ALA A 257 36.60 2.42 -10.45
CA ALA A 257 37.82 1.68 -10.12
C ALA A 257 38.31 0.73 -11.25
N HIS A 258 37.40 0.09 -11.98
CA HIS A 258 37.72 -0.87 -13.04
C HIS A 258 37.48 -0.35 -14.46
N LYS A 259 37.09 0.92 -14.60
CA LYS A 259 37.02 1.62 -15.89
C LYS A 259 37.31 3.10 -15.66
N SER A 260 38.59 3.43 -15.52
CA SER A 260 39.06 4.79 -15.19
C SER A 260 38.59 5.89 -16.15
N GLY A 261 38.25 5.55 -17.40
CA GLY A 261 37.65 6.47 -18.37
C GLY A 261 36.17 6.80 -18.11
N TYR A 262 35.48 6.00 -17.29
CA TYR A 262 34.11 6.27 -16.86
C TYR A 262 34.12 7.04 -15.54
N LYS A 263 33.45 8.18 -15.52
CA LYS A 263 33.32 9.05 -14.36
C LYS A 263 31.95 8.84 -13.72
N LEU A 264 31.96 8.44 -12.45
CA LEU A 264 30.75 8.21 -11.68
C LEU A 264 30.02 9.54 -11.41
N ALA A 265 28.70 9.50 -11.47
CA ALA A 265 27.86 10.67 -11.26
C ALA A 265 27.14 10.68 -9.91
N CYS A 266 26.83 11.89 -9.45
CA CYS A 266 25.90 12.16 -8.35
C CYS A 266 25.03 13.37 -8.72
N ASN A 267 23.73 13.31 -8.45
CA ASN A 267 22.82 14.43 -8.70
C ASN A 267 23.07 15.55 -7.66
N PRO A 268 23.07 16.84 -8.07
CA PRO A 268 23.21 17.95 -7.12
C PRO A 268 22.01 18.13 -6.19
N GLN A 269 20.82 17.62 -6.56
CA GLN A 269 19.66 17.61 -5.67
C GLN A 269 19.80 16.50 -4.63
N SER A 270 19.73 16.89 -3.37
CA SER A 270 19.71 15.96 -2.24
C SER A 270 18.34 15.30 -2.06
N ILE A 271 18.30 14.25 -1.25
CA ILE A 271 17.06 13.62 -0.79
C ILE A 271 16.10 14.68 -0.25
N ILE A 272 14.84 14.59 -0.66
CA ILE A 272 13.76 15.50 -0.28
C ILE A 272 12.78 14.74 0.60
N GLY A 273 12.55 15.21 1.82
CA GLY A 273 11.73 14.52 2.82
C GLY A 273 12.56 13.80 3.90
N PRO A 274 11.90 13.19 4.90
CA PRO A 274 10.46 13.00 5.00
C PRO A 274 9.65 14.30 5.11
N THR A 275 8.55 14.40 4.34
CA THR A 275 7.61 15.54 4.38
C THR A 275 6.18 15.06 4.13
N SER A 276 5.20 15.70 4.77
CA SER A 276 3.78 15.52 4.46
C SER A 276 3.30 16.45 3.35
N ASN A 277 4.11 17.43 2.96
CA ASN A 277 3.77 18.40 1.94
C ASN A 277 4.39 18.05 0.59
N VAL A 278 3.59 17.45 -0.29
CA VAL A 278 4.03 17.07 -1.65
C VAL A 278 4.62 18.22 -2.46
N SER A 279 4.23 19.49 -2.20
CA SER A 279 4.81 20.63 -2.92
C SER A 279 6.31 20.80 -2.66
N ASP A 280 6.79 20.35 -1.51
CA ASP A 280 8.21 20.37 -1.16
C ASP A 280 9.01 19.48 -2.10
N VAL A 281 8.42 18.37 -2.56
CA VAL A 281 9.02 17.48 -3.55
C VAL A 281 8.84 18.03 -4.96
N THR A 282 7.60 18.40 -5.34
CA THR A 282 7.32 18.79 -6.74
C THR A 282 8.07 20.06 -7.16
N SER A 283 8.35 20.98 -6.24
CA SER A 283 9.12 22.20 -6.51
C SER A 283 10.60 21.95 -6.85
N GLN A 284 11.14 20.78 -6.49
CA GLN A 284 12.54 20.42 -6.74
C GLN A 284 12.72 19.57 -8.01
N LEU A 285 11.65 18.95 -8.52
CA LEU A 285 11.73 18.06 -9.68
C LEU A 285 12.31 18.75 -10.93
N GLY A 286 12.02 20.05 -11.13
CA GLY A 286 12.57 20.84 -12.23
C GLY A 286 14.08 21.11 -12.12
N LYS A 287 14.69 20.87 -10.95
CA LYS A 287 16.14 21.07 -10.70
C LYS A 287 16.95 19.79 -10.87
N LEU A 288 16.29 18.65 -11.13
CA LEU A 288 16.96 17.38 -11.34
C LEU A 288 17.75 17.40 -12.65
N THR A 289 19.03 17.04 -12.59
CA THR A 289 19.87 16.86 -13.78
C THR A 289 20.18 15.39 -14.03
N LYS A 290 20.26 15.00 -15.31
CA LYS A 290 20.61 13.62 -15.66
C LYS A 290 22.11 13.37 -15.51
N GLY A 291 22.50 12.16 -15.11
CA GLY A 291 23.91 11.78 -15.06
C GLY A 291 24.16 10.31 -14.74
N GLY A 292 25.34 9.80 -15.14
CA GLY A 292 25.73 8.43 -14.86
C GLY A 292 24.90 7.37 -15.61
N THR A 293 25.02 6.13 -15.14
CA THR A 293 24.35 4.94 -15.70
C THR A 293 23.54 4.19 -14.64
N GLY A 294 23.61 4.56 -13.36
CA GLY A 294 22.70 4.05 -12.34
C GLY A 294 23.31 2.95 -11.50
N ARG A 295 23.19 3.04 -10.17
CA ARG A 295 23.46 1.96 -9.22
C ARG A 295 22.15 1.56 -8.53
N PHE A 296 21.44 0.58 -9.08
CA PHE A 296 20.10 0.22 -8.57
C PHE A 296 20.14 -0.42 -7.19
N ASP A 297 21.13 -1.27 -6.94
CA ASP A 297 21.43 -1.79 -5.60
C ASP A 297 21.53 -0.64 -4.56
N LEU A 298 22.19 0.46 -4.91
CA LEU A 298 22.24 1.66 -4.08
C LEU A 298 20.87 2.35 -3.95
N GLY A 299 20.13 2.51 -5.05
CA GLY A 299 18.78 3.09 -5.03
C GLY A 299 17.83 2.34 -4.09
N PHE A 300 17.81 1.00 -4.16
CA PHE A 300 17.05 0.15 -3.24
C PHE A 300 17.54 0.22 -1.80
N ALA A 301 18.85 0.33 -1.58
CA ALA A 301 19.38 0.52 -0.22
C ALA A 301 18.90 1.83 0.39
N TRP A 302 18.85 2.93 -0.38
CA TRP A 302 18.32 4.21 0.12
C TRP A 302 16.81 4.19 0.36
N LEU A 303 16.03 3.43 -0.42
CA LEU A 303 14.62 3.16 -0.10
C LEU A 303 14.51 2.49 1.28
N TRP A 304 15.35 1.49 1.53
CA TRP A 304 15.36 0.79 2.81
C TRP A 304 15.77 1.71 3.96
N TYR A 305 16.83 2.52 3.78
CA TYR A 305 17.29 3.46 4.79
C TYR A 305 16.20 4.47 5.15
N ALA A 306 15.51 5.02 4.14
CA ALA A 306 14.45 5.99 4.35
C ALA A 306 13.28 5.44 5.18
N LEU A 307 12.96 4.14 5.04
CA LEU A 307 11.80 3.50 5.67
C LEU A 307 12.14 2.67 6.92
N SER A 308 13.42 2.39 7.16
CA SER A 308 13.84 1.55 8.28
C SER A 308 13.80 2.34 9.58
N PRO A 309 13.21 1.79 10.66
CA PRO A 309 13.19 2.43 11.97
C PRO A 309 14.59 2.55 12.58
N ASN A 310 15.59 1.79 12.09
CA ASN A 310 16.97 1.91 12.55
C ASN A 310 17.58 3.28 12.22
N TRP A 311 17.04 3.98 11.23
CA TRP A 311 17.51 5.30 10.80
C TRP A 311 16.79 6.46 11.50
N LYS A 312 15.94 6.16 12.50
CA LYS A 312 15.30 7.18 13.33
C LYS A 312 16.34 8.06 14.03
N GLY A 313 16.16 9.37 13.98
CA GLY A 313 17.10 10.34 14.55
C GLY A 313 18.24 10.75 13.61
N PHE A 314 18.39 10.10 12.46
CA PHE A 314 19.41 10.46 11.46
C PHE A 314 18.89 11.45 10.40
N TRP A 315 17.57 11.60 10.28
CA TRP A 315 16.96 12.44 9.24
C TRP A 315 16.79 13.91 9.67
N SER A 316 16.50 14.16 10.95
CA SER A 316 16.17 15.46 11.55
C SER A 316 17.36 16.29 12.07
N GLY A 317 18.56 15.70 12.14
CA GLY A 317 19.72 16.30 12.81
C GLY A 317 20.63 17.18 11.96
N GLY A 318 20.31 17.42 10.68
CA GLY A 318 21.06 18.32 9.80
C GLY A 318 20.27 19.61 9.56
N ALA A 319 20.97 20.71 9.27
CA ALA A 319 20.35 21.93 8.72
C ALA A 319 19.28 21.61 7.64
N PRO A 320 18.30 22.51 7.36
CA PRO A 320 17.37 22.30 6.24
C PRO A 320 18.18 21.78 5.06
N ALA A 321 17.71 20.69 4.43
CA ALA A 321 18.46 20.12 3.32
C ALA A 321 18.76 21.26 2.34
N ASP A 322 19.89 21.20 1.63
CA ASP A 322 20.35 22.32 0.79
C ASP A 322 19.32 22.73 -0.31
N ASN A 323 18.27 21.93 -0.47
CA ASN A 323 17.07 22.17 -1.27
C ASN A 323 16.02 23.11 -0.62
N GLY A 324 16.24 23.59 0.62
CA GLY A 324 15.37 24.50 1.35
C GLY A 324 14.18 23.85 2.07
N VAL A 325 14.12 22.51 2.12
CA VAL A 325 13.00 21.78 2.75
C VAL A 325 13.33 21.46 4.21
N ASN A 326 12.42 21.80 5.13
CA ASN A 326 12.50 21.40 6.52
C ASN A 326 12.10 19.93 6.63
N LEU A 327 13.09 19.08 6.90
CA LEU A 327 12.89 17.65 6.93
C LEU A 327 12.43 17.24 8.31
N ALA A 328 11.27 16.58 8.37
CA ALA A 328 10.84 15.92 9.60
C ALA A 328 11.78 14.75 9.91
N ASP A 329 11.85 14.34 11.18
CA ASP A 329 12.48 13.06 11.51
C ASP A 329 11.67 11.90 10.90
N TYR A 330 12.21 10.69 11.03
CA TYR A 330 11.45 9.46 10.88
C TYR A 330 10.07 9.62 11.54
N PRO A 331 8.95 9.37 10.82
CA PRO A 331 7.61 9.57 11.36
C PRO A 331 7.50 8.88 12.72
N THR A 332 6.89 9.53 13.72
CA THR A 332 6.59 8.88 14.99
C THR A 332 5.61 7.75 14.72
N ALA A 333 6.15 6.56 14.45
CA ALA A 333 5.40 5.40 14.01
C ALA A 333 4.23 5.14 14.96
N SER A 334 3.00 5.22 14.44
CA SER A 334 1.98 4.34 14.98
C SER A 334 2.37 2.93 14.54
N THR A 335 2.14 1.93 15.39
CA THR A 335 2.42 0.51 15.12
C THR A 335 1.70 -0.05 13.87
N ASN A 336 0.85 0.75 13.22
CA ASN A 336 0.07 0.43 12.03
C ASN A 336 0.41 1.30 10.80
N THR A 337 1.63 1.85 10.70
CA THR A 337 2.06 2.62 9.51
C THR A 337 2.47 1.66 8.38
N ARG A 338 1.82 1.74 7.21
CA ARG A 338 2.19 0.96 6.01
C ARG A 338 3.41 1.60 5.35
N LYS A 339 4.43 0.80 5.06
CA LYS A 339 5.70 1.26 4.47
C LYS A 339 5.81 0.83 3.02
N ILE A 340 5.99 1.80 2.14
CA ILE A 340 5.95 1.61 0.70
C ILE A 340 7.23 2.16 0.10
N ALA A 341 8.06 1.27 -0.43
CA ALA A 341 9.23 1.60 -1.23
C ALA A 341 8.84 1.57 -2.71
N VAL A 342 9.15 2.62 -3.46
CA VAL A 342 8.88 2.71 -4.89
C VAL A 342 10.18 2.99 -5.63
N LEU A 343 10.55 2.11 -6.57
CA LEU A 343 11.61 2.40 -7.53
C LEU A 343 11.00 2.76 -8.88
N ALA A 344 11.44 3.85 -9.50
CA ALA A 344 11.14 4.16 -10.89
C ALA A 344 12.42 4.24 -11.73
N THR A 345 12.55 3.36 -12.73
CA THR A 345 13.78 3.19 -13.53
C THR A 345 13.50 2.53 -14.88
N ASP A 346 14.39 2.73 -15.86
CA ASP A 346 14.46 1.96 -17.10
C ASP A 346 15.35 0.71 -17.00
N GLY A 347 15.98 0.47 -15.84
CA GLY A 347 16.82 -0.69 -15.56
C GLY A 347 18.15 -0.74 -16.32
N LEU A 348 18.49 0.27 -17.11
CA LEU A 348 19.73 0.32 -17.88
C LEU A 348 20.89 0.76 -16.98
N THR A 349 21.96 -0.04 -16.90
CA THR A 349 23.11 0.28 -16.04
C THR A 349 24.44 -0.31 -16.49
N ASN A 350 25.54 0.38 -16.17
CA ASN A 350 26.89 -0.19 -16.17
C ASN A 350 27.72 0.15 -14.91
N ALA A 351 27.21 0.98 -13.99
CA ALA A 351 28.04 1.53 -12.92
C ALA A 351 28.61 0.42 -12.01
N TYR A 352 27.81 -0.59 -11.66
CA TYR A 352 28.28 -1.72 -10.85
C TYR A 352 29.43 -2.49 -11.53
N VAL A 353 29.33 -2.69 -12.84
CA VAL A 353 30.34 -3.37 -13.65
C VAL A 353 31.64 -2.56 -13.65
N TYR A 354 31.54 -1.25 -13.87
CA TYR A 354 32.70 -0.36 -13.91
C TYR A 354 33.38 -0.19 -12.56
N GLU A 355 32.65 -0.40 -11.47
CA GLU A 355 33.16 -0.28 -10.11
C GLU A 355 33.71 -1.57 -9.51
N TYR A 356 33.25 -2.74 -9.96
CA TYR A 356 33.67 -4.03 -9.42
C TYR A 356 34.29 -4.98 -10.44
N GLY A 357 34.43 -4.58 -11.70
CA GLY A 357 35.12 -5.36 -12.73
C GLY A 357 34.44 -6.68 -13.09
N LYS A 358 33.11 -6.76 -12.90
CA LYS A 358 32.33 -8.00 -13.08
C LYS A 358 32.04 -8.27 -14.57
N THR A 359 32.24 -9.51 -15.01
CA THR A 359 32.24 -9.90 -16.44
C THR A 359 30.96 -10.57 -16.92
N ASN A 360 29.97 -10.82 -16.04
CA ASN A 360 28.67 -11.39 -16.41
C ASN A 360 27.72 -10.33 -17.00
N LEU A 361 28.19 -9.66 -18.05
CA LEU A 361 27.47 -8.64 -18.80
C LEU A 361 26.47 -9.29 -19.73
N ALA A 362 25.19 -8.92 -19.62
CA ALA A 362 24.15 -9.36 -20.55
C ALA A 362 24.14 -8.54 -21.87
N GLY A 363 25.04 -7.56 -22.02
CA GLY A 363 25.06 -6.58 -23.11
C GLY A 363 25.57 -5.21 -22.67
N TRP A 364 25.54 -4.23 -23.58
CA TRP A 364 25.86 -2.83 -23.27
C TRP A 364 24.74 -2.19 -22.45
N ASN A 365 25.07 -1.61 -21.29
CA ASN A 365 24.12 -0.90 -20.42
C ASN A 365 22.98 -1.79 -19.88
N THR A 366 23.19 -3.09 -19.82
CA THR A 366 22.19 -4.06 -19.34
C THR A 366 22.49 -4.55 -17.91
N GLY A 367 23.48 -3.99 -17.24
CA GLY A 367 23.95 -4.42 -15.94
C GLY A 367 24.63 -5.79 -15.94
N SER A 368 24.75 -6.36 -14.74
CA SER A 368 25.29 -7.70 -14.51
C SER A 368 24.34 -8.49 -13.64
N LYS A 369 24.41 -9.83 -13.74
CA LYS A 369 23.63 -10.73 -12.89
C LYS A 369 23.81 -10.42 -11.40
N ASP A 370 25.05 -10.35 -10.94
CA ASP A 370 25.40 -10.06 -9.53
C ASP A 370 24.77 -8.76 -9.02
N HIS A 371 24.71 -7.73 -9.87
CA HIS A 371 24.08 -6.46 -9.50
C HIS A 371 22.59 -6.62 -9.20
N PHE A 372 21.86 -7.33 -10.06
CA PHE A 372 20.43 -7.54 -9.87
C PHE A 372 20.10 -8.58 -8.79
N GLU A 373 20.99 -9.55 -8.56
CA GLU A 373 20.87 -10.45 -7.39
C GLU A 373 21.02 -9.68 -6.07
N ASN A 374 21.92 -8.68 -6.01
CA ASN A 374 22.01 -7.79 -4.83
C ASN A 374 20.73 -6.98 -4.64
N VAL A 375 20.11 -6.49 -5.72
CA VAL A 375 18.79 -5.82 -5.66
C VAL A 375 17.75 -6.74 -5.01
N VAL A 376 17.62 -7.97 -5.50
CA VAL A 376 16.68 -8.95 -4.95
C VAL A 376 16.97 -9.25 -3.47
N ALA A 377 18.24 -9.36 -3.08
CA ALA A 377 18.63 -9.58 -1.69
C ALA A 377 18.22 -8.42 -0.76
N ILE A 378 18.37 -7.17 -1.22
CA ILE A 378 17.89 -5.99 -0.49
C ILE A 378 16.36 -6.03 -0.36
N CYS A 379 15.63 -6.38 -1.42
CA CYS A 379 14.17 -6.49 -1.36
C CYS A 379 13.70 -7.56 -0.38
N LYS A 380 14.34 -8.73 -0.34
CA LYS A 380 14.07 -9.77 0.66
C LYS A 380 14.33 -9.28 2.10
N SER A 381 15.33 -8.42 2.28
CA SER A 381 15.61 -7.82 3.59
C SER A 381 14.55 -6.78 3.98
N MET A 382 14.07 -5.97 3.04
CA MET A 382 12.93 -5.06 3.23
C MET A 382 11.63 -5.81 3.56
N ALA A 383 11.38 -6.95 2.90
CA ALA A 383 10.22 -7.80 3.16
C ALA A 383 10.18 -8.29 4.62
N ALA A 384 11.34 -8.68 5.18
CA ALA A 384 11.45 -9.09 6.58
C ALA A 384 11.06 -7.99 7.57
N GLN A 385 11.05 -6.73 7.13
CA GLN A 385 10.62 -5.56 7.91
C GLN A 385 9.23 -5.05 7.51
N LYS A 386 8.46 -5.83 6.74
CA LYS A 386 7.12 -5.49 6.24
C LYS A 386 7.10 -4.19 5.41
N ILE A 387 8.16 -3.95 4.64
CA ILE A 387 8.23 -2.87 3.66
C ILE A 387 7.80 -3.44 2.30
N GLU A 388 6.74 -2.88 1.73
CA GLU A 388 6.22 -3.25 0.42
C GLU A 388 7.02 -2.56 -0.67
N VAL A 389 7.55 -3.31 -1.65
CA VAL A 389 8.39 -2.76 -2.70
C VAL A 389 7.67 -2.80 -4.04
N HIS A 390 7.45 -1.63 -4.61
CA HIS A 390 6.87 -1.44 -5.92
C HIS A 390 7.94 -1.01 -6.91
N VAL A 391 7.97 -1.64 -8.09
CA VAL A 391 8.93 -1.30 -9.15
C VAL A 391 8.18 -0.83 -10.39
N MET A 392 8.43 0.41 -10.78
CA MET A 392 7.96 1.05 -12.00
C MET A 392 9.06 0.95 -13.05
N HIS A 393 8.99 -0.12 -13.85
CA HIS A 393 9.93 -0.38 -14.91
C HIS A 393 9.49 0.36 -16.18
N VAL A 394 10.11 1.50 -16.41
CA VAL A 394 10.00 2.28 -17.65
C VAL A 394 10.59 1.47 -18.78
N ASN A 395 9.98 1.54 -19.97
CA ASN A 395 10.45 0.79 -21.14
C ASN A 395 11.97 0.93 -21.34
N GLY A 396 12.71 -0.18 -21.24
CA GLY A 396 14.16 -0.18 -21.10
C GLY A 396 14.77 -1.59 -21.07
N ASN A 397 15.50 -1.90 -20.01
CA ASN A 397 16.27 -3.14 -19.89
C ASN A 397 15.41 -4.35 -19.53
N ASP A 398 14.93 -5.08 -20.53
CA ASP A 398 14.19 -6.34 -20.33
C ASP A 398 14.99 -7.40 -19.54
N LYS A 399 16.32 -7.29 -19.42
CA LYS A 399 17.12 -8.23 -18.60
C LYS A 399 16.97 -7.97 -17.09
N ALA A 400 16.58 -6.76 -16.70
CA ALA A 400 16.30 -6.42 -15.30
C ALA A 400 14.91 -6.90 -14.85
N GLU A 401 13.97 -7.06 -15.79
CA GLU A 401 12.57 -7.37 -15.52
C GLU A 401 12.34 -8.59 -14.61
N PRO A 402 13.00 -9.76 -14.81
CA PRO A 402 12.82 -10.90 -13.92
C PRO A 402 13.19 -10.60 -12.45
N TYR A 403 14.28 -9.86 -12.23
CA TYR A 403 14.76 -9.51 -10.90
C TYR A 403 13.86 -8.45 -10.24
N PHE A 404 13.38 -7.48 -11.02
CA PHE A 404 12.42 -6.48 -10.53
C PHE A 404 11.07 -7.10 -10.16
N ARG A 405 10.59 -8.09 -10.93
CA ARG A 405 9.41 -8.87 -10.58
C ARG A 405 9.62 -9.68 -9.30
N GLU A 406 10.74 -10.38 -9.19
CA GLU A 406 11.07 -11.16 -7.98
C GLU A 406 11.14 -10.25 -6.74
N CYS A 407 11.83 -9.11 -6.84
CA CYS A 407 11.94 -8.12 -5.77
C CYS A 407 10.56 -7.63 -5.31
N ALA A 408 9.69 -7.21 -6.24
CA ALA A 408 8.36 -6.69 -5.91
C ALA A 408 7.47 -7.77 -5.28
N SER A 409 7.44 -8.98 -5.85
CA SER A 409 6.64 -10.09 -5.32
C SER A 409 7.10 -10.55 -3.94
N ALA A 410 8.41 -10.55 -3.66
CA ALA A 410 8.96 -10.98 -2.37
C ALA A 410 8.51 -10.10 -1.18
N THR A 411 8.03 -8.89 -1.45
CA THR A 411 7.72 -7.87 -0.43
C THR A 411 6.23 -7.58 -0.30
N GLY A 412 5.38 -8.28 -1.05
CA GLY A 412 3.94 -7.98 -1.14
C GLY A 412 3.63 -6.72 -1.94
N GLY A 413 4.61 -6.15 -2.64
CA GLY A 413 4.42 -5.00 -3.54
C GLY A 413 4.10 -5.42 -4.98
N GLY A 414 4.25 -4.46 -5.91
CA GLY A 414 3.80 -4.61 -7.30
C GLY A 414 4.86 -4.25 -8.33
N TYR A 415 4.93 -5.01 -9.42
CA TYR A 415 5.72 -4.67 -10.60
C TYR A 415 4.81 -4.05 -11.66
N TYR A 416 5.19 -2.89 -12.18
CA TYR A 416 4.45 -2.13 -13.18
C TYR A 416 5.35 -1.85 -14.37
N LYS A 417 4.97 -2.34 -15.56
CA LYS A 417 5.61 -1.95 -16.81
C LYS A 417 5.01 -0.62 -17.26
N VAL A 418 5.83 0.43 -17.26
CA VAL A 418 5.40 1.79 -17.58
C VAL A 418 5.75 2.09 -19.04
N ALA A 419 4.72 2.08 -19.88
CA ALA A 419 4.84 2.34 -21.31
C ALA A 419 4.41 3.78 -21.68
N SER A 420 3.69 4.47 -20.80
CA SER A 420 3.19 5.82 -21.04
C SER A 420 3.06 6.64 -19.75
N LYS A 421 2.88 7.96 -19.91
CA LYS A 421 2.61 8.90 -18.82
C LYS A 421 1.43 8.45 -17.96
N GLN A 422 0.34 8.02 -18.60
CA GLN A 422 -0.88 7.58 -17.92
C GLN A 422 -0.62 6.31 -17.09
N THR A 423 0.11 5.34 -17.63
CA THR A 423 0.43 4.10 -16.89
C THR A 423 1.27 4.36 -15.63
N LEU A 424 2.09 5.42 -15.60
CA LEU A 424 2.84 5.81 -14.41
C LEU A 424 1.94 6.43 -13.34
N VAL A 425 1.03 7.32 -13.75
CA VAL A 425 0.03 7.93 -12.85
C VAL A 425 -0.87 6.85 -12.27
N ASP A 426 -1.36 5.92 -13.11
CA ASP A 426 -2.22 4.83 -12.69
C ASP A 426 -1.51 3.88 -11.72
N ALA A 427 -0.24 3.55 -11.99
CA ALA A 427 0.57 2.72 -11.10
C ALA A 427 0.76 3.37 -9.73
N LEU A 428 1.20 4.64 -9.68
CA LEU A 428 1.39 5.37 -8.42
C LEU A 428 0.08 5.54 -7.64
N THR A 429 -1.02 5.82 -8.33
CA THR A 429 -2.35 5.94 -7.70
C THR A 429 -2.85 4.59 -7.17
N GLY A 430 -2.61 3.49 -7.89
CA GLY A 430 -2.99 2.14 -7.46
C GLY A 430 -2.29 1.69 -6.19
N ILE A 431 -1.03 2.10 -5.98
CA ILE A 431 -0.23 1.75 -4.79
C ILE A 431 -0.88 2.27 -3.50
N THR A 432 -1.41 3.49 -3.51
CA THR A 432 -2.09 4.08 -2.35
C THR A 432 -3.54 3.63 -2.23
N ASN A 433 -4.25 3.42 -3.35
CA ASN A 433 -5.64 2.98 -3.36
C ASN A 433 -5.86 1.53 -2.92
N GLY A 434 -4.78 0.75 -2.79
CA GLY A 434 -4.78 -0.54 -2.09
C GLY A 434 -5.07 -0.44 -0.58
N GLY A 435 -5.14 0.76 -0.01
CA GLY A 435 -5.38 0.96 1.42
C GLY A 435 -6.03 2.30 1.78
N GLY A 436 -6.87 2.88 0.92
CA GLY A 436 -7.50 4.19 1.13
C GLY A 436 -8.99 4.13 0.83
N ASN A 437 -9.82 4.47 1.82
CA ASN A 437 -11.27 4.35 1.93
C ASN A 437 -11.73 3.07 2.65
N LEU A 438 -12.55 3.28 3.68
CA LEU A 438 -13.37 2.27 4.31
C LEU A 438 -14.07 1.45 3.22
N ARG A 439 -13.79 0.15 3.20
CA ARG A 439 -14.40 -0.80 2.26
C ARG A 439 -15.01 -1.93 3.07
N LEU A 440 -16.24 -2.27 2.72
CA LEU A 440 -16.83 -3.53 3.11
C LEU A 440 -16.02 -4.64 2.44
N VAL A 441 -15.51 -5.55 3.25
CA VAL A 441 -14.79 -6.74 2.78
C VAL A 441 -15.82 -7.87 2.79
N ASN A 442 -16.57 -8.00 1.71
CA ASN A 442 -17.56 -9.07 1.55
C ASN A 442 -16.90 -10.44 1.38
#